data_AF-A0A1V6ULC5-F1
#
_entry.id   AF-A0A1V6ULC5-F1
#
_cell.length_a   1.000
_cell.length_b   1.000
_cell.length_c   1.000
_cell.angle_alpha   90.00
_cell.angle_beta   90.00
_cell.angle_gamma   90.00
#
_symmetry.space_group_name_H-M   'P 1'
#
loop_
_entity.id
_entity.type
_entity.pdbx_description
1 polymer ?
#
loop_
_entity_poly.entity_id
_entity_poly.type
_entity_poly.pdbx_seq_one_letter_code
_entity_poly.pdbx_strand_id
1 'polypeptide(L)'
;MAVASVPITYGGDSYLTSVAELNGRIFDTDPIIAYMLLGMSQQERLAYLPTYWTTLIKSALLNHAVITEADGWKAASVMLPPGHSIDNAWNLVWAGFLSVLWRIGLAGVKRLWFEFSAMTDNAKRNGLRGQTQYYYVFSIGTEHEHRGKGLAKAIMRDHQQAAQAANLPIWLEATTAGSRALYLSMGFEEVEEIFLGKGKVAADASLQSDGPGVSLWAMVWWPTPPPEATS
;
A
#
# COMPACT_ATOMS: atom_id res chain seq x y z
N MET A 1 -17.39 -17.68 -22.41
CA MET A 1 -17.44 -16.30 -22.92
C MET A 1 -16.10 -15.66 -22.57
N ALA A 2 -15.43 -15.00 -23.51
CA ALA A 2 -14.22 -14.25 -23.20
C ALA A 2 -14.59 -13.11 -22.24
N VAL A 3 -14.03 -13.11 -21.03
CA VAL A 3 -14.16 -11.97 -20.13
C VAL A 3 -13.42 -10.83 -20.81
N ALA A 4 -14.12 -9.73 -21.10
CA ALA A 4 -13.48 -8.55 -21.67
C ALA A 4 -12.31 -8.14 -20.76
N SER A 5 -11.14 -7.92 -21.35
CA SER A 5 -9.95 -7.49 -20.59
C SER A 5 -10.23 -6.13 -19.96
N VAL A 6 -9.95 -6.01 -18.66
CA VAL A 6 -10.02 -4.73 -17.95
C VAL A 6 -9.04 -3.75 -18.60
N PRO A 7 -9.48 -2.58 -19.09
CA PRO A 7 -8.56 -1.57 -19.63
C PRO A 7 -7.63 -1.07 -18.53
N ILE A 8 -6.32 -1.09 -18.78
CA ILE A 8 -5.28 -0.63 -17.87
C ILE A 8 -4.39 0.37 -18.61
N THR A 9 -4.04 1.48 -17.95
CA THR A 9 -2.97 2.35 -18.44
C THR A 9 -2.01 2.73 -17.30
N TYR A 10 -0.91 3.41 -17.66
CA TYR A 10 0.20 3.68 -16.76
C TYR A 10 0.60 5.16 -16.83
N GLY A 11 1.00 5.73 -15.70
CA GLY A 11 1.42 7.12 -15.62
C GLY A 11 2.32 7.43 -14.43
N GLY A 12 2.83 8.67 -14.43
CA GLY A 12 3.65 9.26 -13.37
C GLY A 12 3.00 10.54 -12.83
N ASP A 13 3.72 11.67 -12.84
CA ASP A 13 3.22 12.95 -12.29
C ASP A 13 1.86 13.41 -12.83
N SER A 14 1.57 13.17 -14.12
CA SER A 14 0.28 13.54 -14.72
C SER A 14 -0.91 12.80 -14.09
N TYR A 15 -0.68 11.70 -13.39
CA TYR A 15 -1.70 10.84 -12.77
C TYR A 15 -1.88 11.15 -11.27
N LEU A 16 -0.99 11.95 -10.68
CA LEU A 16 -0.92 12.21 -9.24
C LEU A 16 -2.26 12.68 -8.64
N THR A 17 -2.89 13.68 -9.25
CA THR A 17 -4.15 14.23 -8.73
C THR A 17 -5.24 13.17 -8.71
N SER A 18 -5.45 12.48 -9.83
CA SER A 18 -6.49 11.47 -9.98
C SER A 18 -6.32 10.29 -9.02
N VAL A 19 -5.09 9.77 -8.88
CA VAL A 19 -4.83 8.66 -7.96
C VAL A 19 -4.96 9.08 -6.50
N ALA A 20 -4.58 10.31 -6.14
CA ALA A 20 -4.70 10.80 -4.77
C ALA A 20 -6.17 10.99 -4.35
N GLU A 21 -7.00 11.54 -5.24
CA GLU A 21 -8.44 11.68 -5.00
C GLU A 21 -9.12 10.31 -4.88
N LEU A 22 -8.78 9.38 -5.77
CA LEU A 22 -9.29 8.01 -5.75
C LEU A 22 -8.88 7.29 -4.46
N ASN A 23 -7.61 7.34 -4.08
CA ASN A 23 -7.14 6.74 -2.82
C ASN A 23 -7.84 7.37 -1.59
N GLY A 24 -8.15 8.67 -1.64
CA GLY A 24 -8.92 9.33 -0.58
C GLY A 24 -10.29 8.70 -0.35
N ARG A 25 -10.94 8.21 -1.42
CA ARG A 25 -12.25 7.52 -1.33
C ARG A 25 -12.11 6.03 -1.04
N ILE A 26 -11.12 5.35 -1.64
CA ILE A 26 -10.91 3.90 -1.45
C ILE A 26 -10.59 3.56 0.01
N PHE A 27 -9.79 4.41 0.66
CA PHE A 27 -9.24 4.16 2.00
C PHE A 27 -9.90 5.01 3.09
N ASP A 28 -11.08 5.57 2.83
CA ASP A 28 -11.83 6.41 3.76
C ASP A 28 -12.19 5.69 5.09
N THR A 29 -12.39 4.38 5.02
CA THR A 29 -12.66 3.50 6.15
C THR A 29 -11.49 2.57 6.51
N ASP A 30 -10.28 2.83 6.02
CA ASP A 30 -9.13 1.97 6.32
C ASP A 30 -8.68 2.12 7.79
N PRO A 31 -8.58 1.02 8.56
CA PRO A 31 -8.25 1.08 9.98
C PRO A 31 -6.79 1.45 10.25
N ILE A 32 -5.86 1.12 9.34
CA ILE A 32 -4.46 1.53 9.47
C ILE A 32 -4.35 3.04 9.27
N ILE A 33 -5.00 3.60 8.25
CA ILE A 33 -5.02 5.05 8.03
C ILE A 33 -5.75 5.77 9.18
N ALA A 34 -6.84 5.19 9.68
CA ALA A 34 -7.51 5.67 10.89
C ALA A 34 -6.56 5.80 12.07
N TYR A 35 -5.76 4.76 12.32
CA TYR A 35 -4.79 4.76 13.40
C TYR A 35 -3.66 5.78 13.17
N MET A 36 -3.13 5.88 11.95
CA MET A 36 -2.09 6.87 11.62
C MET A 36 -2.57 8.30 11.89
N LEU A 37 -3.83 8.59 11.55
CA LEU A 37 -4.45 9.90 11.68
C LEU A 37 -5.35 10.03 12.92
N LEU A 38 -5.17 9.18 13.94
CA LEU A 38 -6.02 9.11 15.14
C LEU A 38 -6.14 10.43 15.93
N GLY A 39 -5.26 11.40 15.67
CA GLY A 39 -5.36 12.75 16.25
C GLY A 39 -6.45 13.64 15.63
N MET A 40 -7.08 13.20 14.53
CA MET A 40 -8.13 13.92 13.82
C MET A 40 -9.48 13.27 14.09
N SER A 41 -10.55 14.08 14.17
CA SER A 41 -11.91 13.55 14.08
C SER A 41 -12.13 12.87 12.73
N GLN A 42 -13.17 12.03 12.62
CA GLN A 42 -13.50 11.36 11.36
C GLN A 42 -13.70 12.37 10.23
N GLN A 43 -14.40 13.47 10.48
CA GLN A 43 -14.67 14.51 9.48
C GLN A 43 -13.39 15.21 9.01
N GLU A 44 -12.51 15.61 9.94
CA GLU A 44 -11.23 16.24 9.62
C GLU A 44 -10.32 15.29 8.84
N ARG A 45 -10.27 14.02 9.23
CA ARG A 45 -9.51 12.98 8.55
C ARG A 45 -9.97 12.84 7.11
N LEU A 46 -11.28 12.67 6.88
CA LEU A 46 -11.84 12.50 5.53
C LEU A 46 -11.56 13.72 4.64
N ALA A 47 -11.71 14.93 5.18
CA ALA A 47 -11.36 16.16 4.46
C ALA A 47 -9.86 16.26 4.14
N TYR A 48 -9.01 15.61 4.93
CA TYR A 48 -7.57 15.64 4.77
C TYR A 48 -7.01 14.55 3.84
N LEU A 49 -7.73 13.45 3.63
CA LEU A 49 -7.25 12.30 2.86
C LEU A 49 -6.69 12.66 1.47
N PRO A 50 -7.30 13.55 0.66
CA PRO A 50 -6.71 13.93 -0.62
C PRO A 50 -5.31 14.52 -0.47
N THR A 51 -5.11 15.47 0.46
CA THR A 51 -3.80 16.09 0.71
C THR A 51 -2.78 15.08 1.25
N TYR A 52 -3.23 14.20 2.14
CA TYR A 52 -2.42 13.11 2.67
C TYR A 52 -1.89 12.24 1.54
N TRP A 53 -2.78 11.73 0.67
CA TRP A 53 -2.41 10.90 -0.46
C TRP A 53 -1.57 11.61 -1.51
N THR A 54 -1.89 12.87 -1.87
CA THR A 54 -1.07 13.64 -2.80
C THR A 54 0.38 13.71 -2.32
N THR A 55 0.59 13.94 -1.03
CA THR A 55 1.93 14.08 -0.47
C THR A 55 2.69 12.75 -0.45
N LEU A 56 2.03 11.67 -0.03
CA LEU A 56 2.65 10.34 -0.01
C LEU A 56 2.99 9.85 -1.42
N ILE A 57 2.06 9.98 -2.36
CA ILE A 57 2.24 9.50 -3.74
C ILE A 57 3.28 10.36 -4.46
N LYS A 58 3.32 11.68 -4.23
CA LYS A 58 4.41 12.52 -4.75
C LYS A 58 5.78 12.04 -4.28
N SER A 59 5.91 11.63 -3.01
CA SER A 59 7.15 11.02 -2.52
C SER A 59 7.45 9.69 -3.23
N ALA A 60 6.45 8.84 -3.44
CA ALA A 60 6.61 7.61 -4.18
C ALA A 60 7.08 7.85 -5.63
N LEU A 61 6.51 8.86 -6.32
CA LEU A 61 6.89 9.26 -7.68
C LEU A 61 8.33 9.78 -7.75
N LEU A 62 8.78 10.54 -6.74
CA LEU A 62 10.20 10.94 -6.61
C LEU A 62 11.14 9.74 -6.42
N ASN A 63 10.60 8.61 -5.97
CA ASN A 63 11.28 7.31 -5.89
C ASN A 63 10.88 6.39 -7.06
N HIS A 64 10.55 6.97 -8.21
CA HIS A 64 10.26 6.31 -9.47
C HIS A 64 9.05 5.37 -9.46
N ALA A 65 8.09 5.59 -8.56
CA ALA A 65 6.86 4.83 -8.58
C ALA A 65 6.12 4.97 -9.92
N VAL A 66 5.45 3.89 -10.31
CA VAL A 66 4.52 3.86 -11.44
C VAL A 66 3.10 3.81 -10.89
N ILE A 67 2.22 4.62 -11.47
CA ILE A 67 0.79 4.58 -11.21
C ILE A 67 0.14 3.77 -12.33
N THR A 68 -0.68 2.80 -11.95
CA THR A 68 -1.49 1.99 -12.87
C THR A 68 -2.95 2.27 -12.58
N GLU A 69 -3.74 2.73 -13.55
CA GLU A 69 -5.18 2.87 -13.39
C GLU A 69 -5.94 1.81 -14.20
N ALA A 70 -7.15 1.48 -13.75
CA ALA A 70 -8.02 0.55 -14.44
C ALA A 70 -9.43 1.09 -14.63
N ASP A 71 -9.98 0.82 -15.82
CA ASP A 71 -11.38 1.05 -16.20
C ASP A 71 -11.87 2.49 -15.93
N GLY A 72 -11.02 3.48 -16.25
CA GLY A 72 -11.32 4.90 -16.09
C GLY A 72 -11.36 5.35 -14.63
N TRP A 73 -10.27 5.11 -13.89
CA TRP A 73 -10.11 5.50 -12.48
C TRP A 73 -11.09 4.83 -11.49
N LYS A 74 -11.62 3.65 -11.83
CA LYS A 74 -12.42 2.85 -10.89
C LYS A 74 -11.55 2.03 -9.93
N ALA A 75 -10.32 1.77 -10.33
CA ALA A 75 -9.28 1.18 -9.49
C ALA A 75 -7.93 1.76 -9.90
N ALA A 76 -6.99 1.78 -8.96
CA ALA A 76 -5.62 2.15 -9.25
C ALA A 76 -4.66 1.48 -8.28
N SER A 77 -3.37 1.50 -8.63
CA SER A 77 -2.27 1.18 -7.74
C SER A 77 -1.11 2.14 -7.91
N VAL A 78 -0.31 2.28 -6.86
CA VAL A 78 1.00 2.93 -6.88
C VAL A 78 2.03 1.88 -6.49
N MET A 79 3.00 1.62 -7.36
CA MET A 79 4.04 0.60 -7.16
C MET A 79 5.43 1.22 -7.28
N LEU A 80 6.31 0.95 -6.32
CA LEU A 80 7.73 1.28 -6.42
C LEU A 80 8.50 0.15 -7.13
N PRO A 81 9.46 0.50 -8.00
CA PRO A 81 10.33 -0.46 -8.63
C PRO A 81 11.42 -0.99 -7.68
N PRO A 82 12.10 -2.10 -8.05
CA PRO A 82 13.17 -2.69 -7.25
C PRO A 82 14.31 -1.72 -6.92
N GLY A 83 14.83 -1.81 -5.70
CA GLY A 83 15.91 -0.95 -5.21
C GLY A 83 15.45 0.43 -4.72
N HIS A 84 14.16 0.74 -4.81
CA HIS A 84 13.57 1.98 -4.31
C HIS A 84 12.67 1.72 -3.10
N SER A 85 12.80 2.55 -2.08
CA SER A 85 11.93 2.54 -0.90
C SER A 85 11.51 3.96 -0.55
N ILE A 86 10.40 4.09 0.16
CA ILE A 86 9.98 5.38 0.73
C ILE A 86 10.89 5.75 1.92
N ASP A 87 11.57 4.76 2.52
CA ASP A 87 12.40 4.87 3.72
C ASP A 87 13.77 5.51 3.45
N ASN A 88 14.17 5.67 2.17
CA ASN A 88 15.32 6.49 1.74
C ASN A 88 15.03 8.01 1.88
N ALA A 89 14.36 8.36 2.97
CA ALA A 89 13.67 9.59 3.33
C ALA A 89 14.53 10.84 3.54
N TRP A 90 15.76 10.88 3.00
CA TRP A 90 16.52 12.14 2.96
C TRP A 90 15.85 13.15 2.01
N ASN A 91 15.15 12.67 0.97
CA ASN A 91 14.42 13.50 0.00
C ASN A 91 13.00 13.91 0.48
N LEU A 92 12.51 13.36 1.58
CA LEU A 92 11.15 13.59 2.08
C LEU A 92 10.96 15.00 2.67
N VAL A 93 12.00 15.61 3.23
CA VAL A 93 11.94 16.94 3.85
C VAL A 93 11.60 18.04 2.83
N TRP A 94 11.96 17.87 1.55
CA TRP A 94 11.82 18.90 0.51
C TRP A 94 10.57 18.76 -0.37
N ALA A 95 9.84 17.64 -0.30
CA ALA A 95 8.72 17.35 -1.22
C ALA A 95 7.34 17.91 -0.78
N GLY A 96 7.28 18.65 0.33
CA GLY A 96 6.02 19.10 0.94
C GLY A 96 5.56 18.25 2.13
N PHE A 97 6.33 17.22 2.50
CA PHE A 97 6.04 16.31 3.63
C PHE A 97 6.08 17.01 4.99
N LEU A 98 6.80 18.13 5.11
CA LEU A 98 6.76 18.96 6.31
C LEU A 98 5.32 19.37 6.66
N SER A 99 4.50 19.73 5.68
CA SER A 99 3.09 20.06 5.92
C SER A 99 2.30 18.89 6.53
N VAL A 100 2.60 17.66 6.12
CA VAL A 100 1.99 16.45 6.68
C VAL A 100 2.48 16.19 8.10
N LEU A 101 3.79 16.27 8.34
CA LEU A 101 4.38 16.09 9.67
C LEU A 101 3.82 17.10 10.69
N TRP A 102 3.69 18.36 10.29
CA TRP A 102 3.06 19.40 11.11
C TRP A 102 1.60 19.09 11.40
N ARG A 103 0.84 18.59 10.41
CA ARG A 103 -0.59 18.32 10.55
C ARG A 103 -0.90 17.07 11.39
N ILE A 104 -0.07 16.02 11.30
CA ILE A 104 -0.27 14.78 12.08
C ILE A 104 0.32 14.87 13.50
N GLY A 105 1.19 15.86 13.74
CA GLY A 105 1.85 16.09 15.03
C GLY A 105 2.83 14.97 15.44
N LEU A 106 3.55 15.19 16.54
CA LEU A 106 4.59 14.26 17.04
C LEU A 106 4.05 12.84 17.30
N ALA A 107 2.80 12.72 17.75
CA ALA A 107 2.16 11.43 17.97
C ALA A 107 1.90 10.67 16.65
N GLY A 108 1.46 11.36 15.59
CA GLY A 108 1.27 10.76 14.26
C GLY A 108 2.60 10.36 13.63
N VAL A 109 3.63 11.21 13.75
CA VAL A 109 5.01 10.87 13.34
C VAL A 109 5.49 9.61 14.04
N LYS A 110 5.21 9.45 15.34
CA LYS A 110 5.60 8.25 16.07
C LYS A 110 4.94 6.98 15.53
N ARG A 111 3.63 7.03 15.24
CA ARG A 111 2.91 5.89 14.66
C ARG A 111 3.45 5.51 13.28
N LEU A 112 3.72 6.51 12.44
CA LEU A 112 4.19 6.28 11.07
C LEU A 112 5.65 5.77 11.01
N TRP A 113 6.55 6.37 11.78
CA TRP A 113 8.00 6.10 11.63
C TRP A 113 8.54 5.10 12.63
N PHE A 114 8.05 5.08 13.87
CA PHE A 114 8.58 4.18 14.89
C PHE A 114 7.77 2.89 15.01
N GLU A 115 6.44 2.95 14.87
CA GLU A 115 5.60 1.76 14.99
C GLU A 115 5.49 1.03 13.65
N PHE A 116 5.07 1.71 12.58
CA PHE A 116 4.90 1.05 11.27
C PHE A 116 6.23 0.60 10.64
N SER A 117 7.16 1.54 10.38
CA SER A 117 8.42 1.23 9.68
C SER A 117 9.21 0.12 10.36
N ALA A 118 9.37 0.18 11.68
CA ALA A 118 10.18 -0.81 12.40
C ALA A 118 9.60 -2.23 12.31
N MET A 119 8.27 -2.36 12.40
CA MET A 119 7.60 -3.67 12.31
C MET A 119 7.61 -4.19 10.86
N THR A 120 7.36 -3.33 9.87
CA THR A 120 7.40 -3.73 8.46
C THR A 120 8.82 -4.08 8.00
N ASP A 121 9.85 -3.42 8.52
CA ASP A 121 11.25 -3.71 8.17
C ASP A 121 11.70 -5.08 8.69
N ASN A 122 11.25 -5.46 9.89
CA ASN A 122 11.50 -6.80 10.42
C ASN A 122 10.82 -7.87 9.55
N ALA A 123 9.54 -7.66 9.21
CA ALA A 123 8.80 -8.56 8.35
C ALA A 123 9.44 -8.67 6.95
N LYS A 124 9.87 -7.55 6.34
CA LYS A 124 10.58 -7.54 5.05
C LYS A 124 11.85 -8.38 5.11
N ARG A 125 12.70 -8.19 6.13
CA ARG A 125 13.95 -8.95 6.28
C ARG A 125 13.68 -10.46 6.35
N ASN A 126 12.66 -10.86 7.10
CA ASN A 126 12.30 -12.27 7.26
C ASN A 126 11.66 -12.85 5.99
N GLY A 127 10.69 -12.14 5.42
CA GLY A 127 9.89 -12.60 4.28
C GLY A 127 10.63 -12.61 2.95
N LEU A 128 11.54 -11.65 2.72
CA LEU A 128 12.33 -11.56 1.49
C LEU A 128 13.56 -12.46 1.47
N ARG A 129 13.91 -13.13 2.59
CA ARG A 129 14.95 -14.18 2.65
C ARG A 129 16.29 -13.75 2.04
N GLY A 130 16.69 -12.49 2.27
CA GLY A 130 17.94 -11.91 1.76
C GLY A 130 17.86 -11.31 0.36
N GLN A 131 16.72 -11.42 -0.34
CA GLN A 131 16.48 -10.71 -1.59
C GLN A 131 16.36 -9.20 -1.33
N THR A 132 17.17 -8.40 -2.01
CA THR A 132 17.22 -6.94 -1.83
C THR A 132 16.47 -6.18 -2.92
N GLN A 133 16.15 -6.84 -4.03
CA GLN A 133 15.42 -6.29 -5.17
C GLN A 133 14.01 -6.86 -5.20
N TYR A 134 13.00 -6.01 -5.08
CA TYR A 134 11.60 -6.41 -5.07
C TYR A 134 10.71 -5.22 -5.46
N TYR A 135 9.57 -5.50 -6.09
CA TYR A 135 8.54 -4.49 -6.31
C TYR A 135 7.78 -4.26 -5.01
N TYR A 136 7.42 -3.01 -4.72
CA TYR A 136 6.65 -2.68 -3.52
C TYR A 136 5.33 -2.01 -3.89
N VAL A 137 4.21 -2.65 -3.55
CA VAL A 137 2.87 -2.09 -3.76
C VAL A 137 2.59 -1.12 -2.62
N PHE A 138 2.73 0.17 -2.89
CA PHE A 138 2.50 1.21 -1.90
C PHE A 138 1.01 1.43 -1.61
N SER A 139 0.18 1.36 -2.66
CA SER A 139 -1.27 1.35 -2.50
C SER A 139 -1.91 0.64 -3.68
N ILE A 140 -3.05 -0.01 -3.45
CA ILE A 140 -3.91 -0.56 -4.49
C ILE A 140 -5.33 -0.64 -3.94
N GLY A 141 -6.32 -0.32 -4.77
CA GLY A 141 -7.69 -0.56 -4.39
C GLY A 141 -8.69 -0.29 -5.50
N THR A 142 -9.96 -0.46 -5.17
CA THR A 142 -11.09 -0.27 -6.07
C THR A 142 -12.14 0.57 -5.37
N GLU A 143 -12.64 1.58 -6.08
CA GLU A 143 -13.75 2.45 -5.67
C GLU A 143 -14.94 1.61 -5.19
N HIS A 144 -15.60 2.04 -4.11
CA HIS A 144 -16.59 1.23 -3.40
C HIS A 144 -17.68 0.67 -4.33
N GLU A 145 -18.21 1.51 -5.23
CA GLU A 145 -19.27 1.17 -6.20
C GLU A 145 -18.82 0.19 -7.31
N HIS A 146 -17.51 -0.04 -7.43
CA HIS A 146 -16.89 -0.87 -8.46
C HIS A 146 -16.18 -2.12 -7.91
N ARG A 147 -16.29 -2.38 -6.60
CA ARG A 147 -15.78 -3.61 -5.97
C ARG A 147 -16.51 -4.85 -6.48
N GLY A 148 -15.87 -6.01 -6.30
CA GLY A 148 -16.41 -7.30 -6.78
C GLY A 148 -16.29 -7.55 -8.29
N LYS A 149 -15.81 -6.55 -9.06
CA LYS A 149 -15.65 -6.63 -10.53
C LYS A 149 -14.27 -7.11 -10.98
N GLY A 150 -13.38 -7.47 -10.04
CA GLY A 150 -12.05 -7.99 -10.34
C GLY A 150 -11.01 -6.95 -10.75
N LEU A 151 -11.27 -5.65 -10.61
CA LEU A 151 -10.37 -4.57 -11.07
C LEU A 151 -9.00 -4.58 -10.37
N ALA A 152 -8.96 -4.58 -9.03
CA ALA A 152 -7.69 -4.70 -8.29
C ALA A 152 -6.94 -6.02 -8.61
N LYS A 153 -7.69 -7.11 -8.85
CA LYS A 153 -7.10 -8.39 -9.27
C LYS A 153 -6.46 -8.31 -10.66
N ALA A 154 -7.06 -7.56 -11.58
CA ALA A 154 -6.51 -7.33 -12.92
C ALA A 154 -5.20 -6.51 -12.84
N ILE A 155 -5.19 -5.42 -12.07
CA ILE A 155 -3.98 -4.62 -11.82
C ILE A 155 -2.88 -5.49 -11.18
N MET A 156 -3.20 -6.26 -10.14
CA MET A 156 -2.20 -7.10 -9.48
C MET A 156 -1.69 -8.24 -10.40
N ARG A 157 -2.52 -8.77 -11.29
CA ARG A 157 -2.09 -9.76 -12.30
C ARG A 157 -1.10 -9.15 -13.30
N ASP A 158 -1.32 -7.89 -13.69
CA ASP A 158 -0.41 -7.15 -14.54
C ASP A 158 0.96 -6.96 -13.86
N HIS A 159 0.96 -6.55 -12.58
CA HIS A 159 2.18 -6.46 -11.77
C HIS A 159 2.89 -7.80 -11.61
N GLN A 160 2.17 -8.89 -11.36
CA GLN A 160 2.73 -10.24 -11.27
C GLN A 160 3.38 -10.66 -12.59
N GLN A 161 2.84 -10.27 -13.75
CA GLN A 161 3.47 -10.56 -15.04
C GLN A 161 4.80 -9.82 -15.21
N ALA A 162 4.84 -8.53 -14.88
CA ALA A 162 6.08 -7.74 -14.92
C ALA A 162 7.13 -8.28 -13.93
N ALA A 163 6.72 -8.63 -12.71
CA ALA A 163 7.58 -9.21 -11.69
C ALA A 163 8.09 -10.61 -12.06
N GLN A 164 7.22 -11.44 -12.66
CA GLN A 164 7.58 -12.76 -13.20
C GLN A 164 8.64 -12.64 -14.30
N ALA A 165 8.48 -11.69 -15.23
CA ALA A 165 9.44 -11.46 -16.30
C ALA A 165 10.80 -10.97 -15.79
N ALA A 166 10.79 -10.18 -14.71
CA ALA A 166 12.01 -9.73 -14.03
C ALA A 166 12.62 -10.78 -13.08
N ASN A 167 11.91 -11.87 -12.79
CA ASN A 167 12.24 -12.84 -11.74
C ASN A 167 12.48 -12.16 -10.37
N LEU A 168 11.61 -11.21 -10.01
CA LEU A 168 11.66 -10.50 -8.73
C LEU A 168 10.35 -10.64 -7.96
N PRO A 169 10.38 -10.68 -6.61
CA PRO A 169 9.17 -10.77 -5.81
C PRO A 169 8.41 -9.44 -5.76
N ILE A 170 7.15 -9.52 -5.34
CA ILE A 170 6.31 -8.36 -4.99
C ILE A 170 6.06 -8.39 -3.48
N TRP A 171 6.34 -7.28 -2.82
CA TRP A 171 6.05 -7.06 -1.41
C TRP A 171 4.85 -6.12 -1.24
N LEU A 172 4.03 -6.37 -0.22
CA LEU A 172 2.96 -5.47 0.21
C LEU A 172 2.55 -5.71 1.66
N GLU A 173 1.80 -4.76 2.21
CA GLU A 173 1.05 -4.92 3.45
C GLU A 173 -0.45 -4.86 3.18
N ALA A 174 -1.19 -5.92 3.52
CA ALA A 174 -2.64 -5.92 3.47
C ALA A 174 -3.21 -5.25 4.73
N THR A 175 -4.08 -4.26 4.57
CA THR A 175 -4.63 -3.48 5.69
C THR A 175 -6.04 -3.90 6.13
N THR A 176 -6.65 -4.89 5.45
CA THR A 176 -7.96 -5.44 5.80
C THR A 176 -8.00 -6.94 5.56
N ALA A 177 -8.88 -7.66 6.27
CA ALA A 177 -9.07 -9.09 6.02
C ALA A 177 -9.50 -9.39 4.57
N GLY A 178 -10.24 -8.47 3.94
CA GLY A 178 -10.66 -8.58 2.54
C GLY A 178 -9.48 -8.47 1.56
N SER A 179 -8.59 -7.50 1.74
CA SER A 179 -7.39 -7.37 0.90
C SER A 179 -6.42 -8.53 1.13
N ARG A 180 -6.25 -8.98 2.37
CA ARG A 180 -5.48 -10.19 2.71
C ARG A 180 -6.00 -11.42 1.96
N ALA A 181 -7.32 -11.69 2.04
CA ALA A 181 -7.93 -12.83 1.35
C ALA A 181 -7.77 -12.75 -0.17
N LEU A 182 -7.86 -11.55 -0.75
CA LEU A 182 -7.57 -11.33 -2.16
C LEU A 182 -6.13 -11.75 -2.50
N TYR A 183 -5.13 -11.25 -1.78
CA TYR A 183 -3.73 -11.55 -2.10
C TYR A 183 -3.36 -13.02 -1.90
N LEU A 184 -3.88 -13.66 -0.84
CA LEU A 184 -3.75 -15.12 -0.65
C LEU A 184 -4.28 -15.89 -1.87
N SER A 185 -5.46 -15.50 -2.39
CA SER A 185 -6.03 -16.11 -3.60
C SER A 185 -5.20 -15.88 -4.88
N MET A 186 -4.27 -14.92 -4.84
CA MET A 186 -3.35 -14.58 -5.92
C MET A 186 -1.96 -15.20 -5.74
N GLY A 187 -1.77 -16.05 -4.72
CA GLY A 187 -0.52 -16.75 -4.46
C GLY A 187 0.49 -15.95 -3.63
N PHE A 188 0.08 -14.86 -2.98
CA PHE A 188 0.93 -14.24 -1.97
C PHE A 188 1.00 -15.14 -0.74
N GLU A 189 2.20 -15.25 -0.18
CA GLU A 189 2.48 -15.86 1.11
C GLU A 189 2.35 -14.78 2.20
N GLU A 190 1.67 -15.12 3.28
CA GLU A 190 1.71 -14.30 4.50
C GLU A 190 3.01 -14.56 5.25
N VAL A 191 3.69 -13.49 5.63
CA VAL A 191 4.93 -13.53 6.40
C VAL A 191 4.65 -13.34 7.88
N GLU A 192 3.88 -12.33 8.22
CA GLU A 192 3.59 -11.94 9.61
C GLU A 192 2.29 -11.11 9.68
N GLU A 193 1.51 -11.32 10.73
CA GLU A 193 0.44 -10.40 11.14
C GLU A 193 0.98 -9.40 12.18
N ILE A 194 0.87 -8.12 11.85
CA ILE A 194 1.41 -7.00 12.61
C ILE A 194 0.25 -6.23 13.24
N PHE A 195 0.37 -5.93 14.54
CA PHE A 195 -0.62 -5.19 15.31
C PHE A 195 -0.09 -3.81 15.71
N LEU A 196 -0.76 -2.75 15.27
CA LEU A 196 -0.45 -1.37 15.66
C LEU A 196 -1.41 -0.88 16.73
N GLY A 197 -0.92 -0.07 17.66
CA GLY A 197 -1.78 0.52 18.70
C GLY A 197 -2.35 -0.47 19.71
N LYS A 198 -1.76 -1.67 19.85
CA LYS A 198 -2.17 -2.66 20.85
C LYS A 198 -2.23 -2.04 22.26
N GLY A 199 -3.30 -2.33 22.98
CA GLY A 199 -3.63 -1.77 24.30
C GLY A 199 -4.18 -0.35 24.27
N LYS A 200 -4.30 0.29 23.09
CA LYS A 200 -4.74 1.69 22.95
C LYS A 200 -5.97 1.86 22.07
N VAL A 201 -6.16 0.98 21.09
CA VAL A 201 -7.27 1.09 20.13
C VAL A 201 -7.93 -0.26 19.83
N ALA A 202 -9.19 -0.20 19.41
CA ALA A 202 -9.92 -1.33 18.84
C ALA A 202 -9.47 -1.63 17.40
N ALA A 203 -10.02 -2.70 16.81
CA ALA A 203 -9.71 -3.12 15.45
C ALA A 203 -10.13 -2.12 14.35
N ASP A 204 -11.03 -1.19 14.66
CA ASP A 204 -11.44 -0.08 13.78
C ASP A 204 -10.67 1.23 14.06
N ALA A 205 -9.61 1.15 14.88
CA ALA A 205 -8.82 2.24 15.41
C ALA A 205 -9.52 3.18 16.41
N SER A 206 -10.77 2.91 16.84
CA SER A 206 -11.39 3.68 17.91
C SER A 206 -10.62 3.53 19.22
N LEU A 207 -10.58 4.58 20.05
CA LEU A 207 -9.85 4.54 21.32
C LEU A 207 -10.50 3.50 22.26
N GLN A 208 -9.69 2.53 22.69
CA GLN A 208 -10.13 1.45 23.56
C GLN A 208 -8.98 1.03 24.47
N SER A 209 -9.14 1.22 25.77
CA SER A 209 -8.22 0.66 26.77
C SER A 209 -8.19 -0.86 26.63
N ASP A 210 -6.98 -1.43 26.64
CA ASP A 210 -6.74 -2.86 26.43
C ASP A 210 -7.26 -3.42 25.10
N GLY A 211 -7.47 -2.54 24.11
CA GLY A 211 -7.90 -2.92 22.78
C GLY A 211 -6.87 -3.76 22.01
N PRO A 212 -7.30 -4.60 21.06
CA PRO A 212 -6.41 -5.49 20.31
C PRO A 212 -5.41 -4.75 19.40
N GLY A 213 -5.66 -3.48 19.09
CA GLY A 213 -4.95 -2.77 18.03
C GLY A 213 -5.57 -3.00 16.64
N VAL A 214 -5.01 -2.34 15.63
CA VAL A 214 -5.34 -2.56 14.23
C VAL A 214 -4.35 -3.52 13.59
N SER A 215 -4.84 -4.46 12.79
CA SER A 215 -4.03 -5.50 12.15
C SER A 215 -3.67 -5.14 10.70
N LEU A 216 -2.44 -5.44 10.29
CA LEU A 216 -2.05 -5.56 8.89
C LEU A 216 -1.22 -6.84 8.68
N TRP A 217 -1.21 -7.35 7.45
CA TRP A 217 -0.48 -8.57 7.11
C TRP A 217 0.64 -8.24 6.13
N ALA A 218 1.88 -8.49 6.53
CA ALA A 218 3.02 -8.44 5.65
C ALA A 218 2.98 -9.65 4.71
N MET A 219 3.03 -9.40 3.39
CA MET A 219 2.86 -10.45 2.40
C MET A 219 3.88 -10.32 1.26
N VAL A 220 4.28 -11.47 0.73
CA VAL A 220 5.22 -11.56 -0.39
C VAL A 220 4.68 -12.51 -1.45
N TRP A 221 4.78 -12.12 -2.70
CA TRP A 221 4.58 -13.01 -3.85
C TRP A 221 5.91 -13.29 -4.51
N TRP A 222 6.18 -14.57 -4.79
CA TRP A 222 7.40 -15.01 -5.46
C TRP A 222 7.10 -15.40 -6.91
N PRO A 223 7.97 -14.99 -7.86
CA PRO A 223 7.88 -15.49 -9.23
C PRO A 223 8.17 -17.00 -9.25
N THR A 224 7.53 -17.70 -10.19
CA THR A 224 7.87 -19.09 -10.45
C THR A 224 9.27 -19.13 -11.07
N PRO A 225 10.20 -19.96 -10.58
CA PRO A 225 11.50 -20.11 -11.21
C PRO A 225 11.34 -20.48 -12.68
N PRO A 226 12.15 -19.95 -13.60
CA PRO A 226 12.18 -20.47 -14.95
C PRO A 226 12.51 -21.96 -14.91
N PRO A 227 11.96 -22.78 -15.84
CA PRO A 227 12.30 -24.19 -15.92
C PRO A 227 13.83 -24.32 -15.95
N GLU A 228 14.41 -25.21 -15.14
CA GLU A 228 15.83 -25.50 -15.21
C GLU A 228 16.19 -25.81 -16.66
N ALA A 229 17.12 -25.06 -17.24
CA ALA A 229 17.69 -25.41 -18.53
C ALA A 229 18.40 -26.74 -18.32
N THR A 230 17.77 -27.84 -18.76
CA THR A 230 18.40 -29.16 -18.83
C THR A 230 19.71 -28.99 -19.59
N SER A 231 20.82 -29.02 -18.86
CA SER A 231 22.18 -29.03 -19.40
C SER A 231 22.52 -30.40 -19.93
#